data_AF-A0A942AA85-F1
#
_entry.id   AF-A0A942AA85-F1
#
_cell.length_a   1.000
_cell.length_b   1.000
_cell.length_c   1.000
_cell.angle_alpha   90.00
_cell.angle_beta   90.00
_cell.angle_gamma   90.00
#
_symmetry.space_group_name_H-M   'P 1'
#
loop_
_entity.id
_entity.type
_entity.pdbx_description
1 polymer ?
#
loop_
_entity_poly.entity_id
_entity_poly.type
_entity_poly.pdbx_seq_one_letter_code
_entity_poly.pdbx_strand_id
1 'polypeptide(L)'
;SYPDQYIRLDANGKLMGKGYFTATWQLPVDSLNDRFLLDAHMKDFDLTALNQLITPLAFAKVESGKLVDFTFSTEASTKGATVDMLFLYRDLKAEIMKEKNGEVIDNKFLSRLANLVLKHDNPDHPEQGTYSPRYSHLTIERDPYHSTFNYLWQILRPALTESVGVSKKVQDVAKGVSGFFTKVKNFFHPEKKKQQKQPVSGQNEPAGELIPE
;
A
#
# COMPACT_ATOMS: atom_id res chain seq x y z
N SER A 1 -11.73 11.48 -30.88
CA SER A 1 -12.01 10.88 -29.58
C SER A 1 -11.52 9.45 -29.63
N TYR A 2 -10.59 9.06 -28.77
CA TYR A 2 -10.19 7.66 -28.68
C TYR A 2 -11.38 6.84 -28.15
N PRO A 3 -11.60 5.61 -28.63
CA PRO A 3 -12.69 4.80 -28.11
C PRO A 3 -12.40 4.49 -26.64
N ASP A 4 -13.38 4.76 -25.76
CA ASP A 4 -13.35 4.40 -24.33
C ASP A 4 -13.52 2.88 -24.16
N GLN A 5 -12.54 2.14 -24.68
CA GLN A 5 -12.47 0.68 -24.63
C GLN A 5 -11.54 0.27 -23.50
N TYR A 6 -12.10 -0.49 -22.55
CA TYR A 6 -11.38 -1.02 -21.41
C TYR A 6 -11.43 -2.55 -21.38
N ILE A 7 -10.31 -3.16 -21.02
CA ILE A 7 -10.31 -4.51 -20.45
C ILE A 7 -10.83 -4.38 -19.03
N ARG A 8 -11.96 -5.01 -18.74
CA ARG A 8 -12.54 -5.06 -17.40
C ARG A 8 -12.08 -6.34 -16.69
N LEU A 9 -11.47 -6.18 -15.52
CA LEU A 9 -11.16 -7.26 -14.60
C LEU A 9 -12.02 -7.11 -13.35
N ASP A 10 -12.93 -8.05 -13.14
CA ASP A 10 -13.69 -8.17 -11.90
C ASP A 10 -12.98 -9.16 -10.97
N ALA A 11 -12.58 -8.69 -9.80
CA ALA A 11 -11.91 -9.48 -8.77
C ALA A 11 -12.78 -9.55 -7.52
N ASN A 12 -12.83 -10.71 -6.88
CA ASN A 12 -13.38 -10.87 -5.55
C ASN A 12 -12.57 -11.90 -4.77
N GLY A 13 -12.71 -11.86 -3.44
CA GLY A 13 -12.01 -12.81 -2.59
C GLY A 13 -12.05 -12.40 -1.12
N LYS A 14 -11.30 -13.12 -0.30
CA LYS A 14 -11.15 -12.81 1.13
C LYS A 14 -9.77 -12.22 1.41
N LEU A 15 -9.73 -10.93 1.71
CA LEU A 15 -8.53 -10.26 2.20
C LEU A 15 -8.11 -10.88 3.54
N MET A 16 -6.86 -11.34 3.62
CA MET A 16 -6.30 -12.03 4.80
C MET A 16 -7.13 -13.26 5.24
N GLY A 17 -7.93 -13.85 4.35
CA GLY A 17 -8.88 -14.92 4.69
C GLY A 17 -10.06 -14.50 5.56
N LYS A 18 -10.17 -13.22 5.95
CA LYS A 18 -11.17 -12.72 6.90
C LYS A 18 -12.24 -11.82 6.31
N GLY A 19 -11.91 -10.92 5.37
CA GLY A 19 -12.85 -9.91 4.84
C GLY A 19 -13.13 -10.10 3.37
N TYR A 20 -14.41 -10.25 2.99
CA TYR A 20 -14.78 -10.34 1.58
C TYR A 20 -14.69 -8.97 0.90
N PHE A 21 -14.01 -8.90 -0.23
CA PHE A 21 -13.92 -7.70 -1.04
C PHE A 21 -14.35 -7.99 -2.49
N THR A 22 -14.74 -6.92 -3.17
CA THR A 22 -14.93 -6.88 -4.62
C THR A 22 -14.12 -5.71 -5.17
N ALA A 23 -13.52 -5.88 -6.35
CA ALA A 23 -12.85 -4.82 -7.07
C ALA A 23 -13.13 -4.93 -8.57
N THR A 24 -13.27 -3.80 -9.24
CA THR A 24 -13.36 -3.72 -10.70
C THR A 24 -12.21 -2.86 -11.19
N TRP A 25 -11.36 -3.42 -12.04
CA TRP A 25 -10.28 -2.69 -12.68
C TRP A 25 -10.56 -2.57 -14.17
N GLN A 26 -10.68 -1.35 -14.66
CA GLN A 26 -10.80 -1.05 -16.08
C GLN A 26 -9.45 -0.53 -16.59
N LEU A 27 -8.79 -1.35 -17.39
CA LEU A 27 -7.50 -1.05 -18.02
C LEU A 27 -7.72 -0.60 -19.46
N PRO A 28 -7.13 0.51 -19.91
CA PRO A 28 -7.34 0.99 -21.27
C PRO A 28 -6.68 0.04 -22.29
N VAL A 29 -7.37 -0.18 -23.41
CA VAL A 29 -6.84 -1.00 -24.53
C VAL A 29 -5.95 -0.18 -25.46
N ASP A 30 -6.27 1.10 -25.63
CA ASP A 30 -5.55 2.00 -26.51
C ASP A 30 -4.23 2.45 -25.86
N SER A 31 -3.11 2.24 -26.55
CA SER A 31 -1.79 2.71 -26.12
C SER A 31 -1.68 4.23 -25.89
N LEU A 32 -2.58 5.01 -26.49
CA LEU A 32 -2.66 6.46 -26.35
C LEU A 32 -3.54 6.90 -25.17
N ASN A 33 -4.32 5.97 -24.62
CA ASN A 33 -5.09 6.17 -23.39
C ASN A 33 -4.37 5.47 -22.23
N ASP A 34 -3.80 6.25 -21.33
CA ASP A 34 -3.12 5.74 -20.15
C ASP A 34 -3.98 5.76 -18.88
N ARG A 35 -5.25 6.14 -19.01
CA ARG A 35 -6.22 6.21 -17.93
C ARG A 35 -6.73 4.83 -17.57
N PHE A 36 -6.56 4.42 -16.31
CA PHE A 36 -7.25 3.27 -15.74
C PHE A 36 -8.21 3.71 -14.63
N LEU A 37 -9.26 2.92 -14.43
CA LEU A 37 -10.22 3.08 -13.35
C LEU A 37 -10.13 1.89 -12.41
N LEU A 38 -10.15 2.13 -11.10
CA LEU A 38 -10.16 1.08 -10.11
C LEU A 38 -11.18 1.39 -9.03
N ASP A 39 -12.19 0.54 -8.94
CA ASP A 39 -13.19 0.54 -7.88
C ASP A 39 -12.95 -0.64 -6.95
N ALA A 40 -13.08 -0.42 -5.65
CA ALA A 40 -13.01 -1.46 -4.65
C ALA A 40 -14.03 -1.24 -3.53
N HIS A 41 -14.57 -2.33 -3.01
CA HIS A 41 -15.54 -2.30 -1.93
C HIS A 41 -15.34 -3.48 -0.97
N MET A 42 -15.48 -3.21 0.33
CA MET A 42 -15.35 -4.21 1.39
C MET A 42 -16.20 -3.81 2.59
N LYS A 43 -16.78 -4.79 3.29
CA LYS A 43 -17.60 -4.60 4.49
C LYS A 43 -17.18 -5.55 5.59
N ASP A 44 -17.52 -5.20 6.83
CA ASP A 44 -17.40 -6.07 8.00
C ASP A 44 -16.05 -6.79 8.12
N PHE A 45 -14.98 -6.01 8.34
CA PHE A 45 -13.62 -6.54 8.40
C PHE A 45 -12.90 -6.16 9.69
N ASP A 46 -12.22 -7.13 10.29
CA ASP A 46 -11.38 -6.93 11.47
C ASP A 46 -10.04 -6.28 11.05
N LEU A 47 -9.86 -5.00 11.40
CA LEU A 47 -8.68 -4.23 10.98
C LEU A 47 -7.38 -4.75 11.60
N THR A 48 -7.44 -5.50 12.71
CA THR A 48 -6.24 -6.12 13.29
C THR A 48 -5.62 -7.16 12.37
N ALA A 49 -6.40 -7.74 11.45
CA ALA A 49 -5.92 -8.69 10.45
C ALA A 49 -4.90 -8.05 9.49
N LEU A 50 -4.94 -6.73 9.31
CA LEU A 50 -4.00 -5.99 8.48
C LEU A 50 -2.59 -5.99 9.06
N ASN A 51 -2.40 -6.28 10.35
CA ASN A 51 -1.08 -6.24 10.99
C ASN A 51 -0.03 -7.10 10.27
N GLN A 52 -0.41 -8.24 9.69
CA GLN A 52 0.54 -9.05 8.91
C GLN A 52 1.12 -8.29 7.71
N LEU A 53 0.39 -7.30 7.18
CA LEU A 53 0.81 -6.43 6.09
C LEU A 53 1.41 -5.11 6.60
N ILE A 54 0.71 -4.40 7.50
CA ILE A 54 1.08 -3.03 7.90
C ILE A 54 2.22 -2.97 8.90
N THR A 55 2.42 -4.00 9.72
CA THR A 55 3.50 -4.01 10.71
C THR A 55 4.89 -4.02 10.06
N PRO A 56 5.20 -4.88 9.08
CA PRO A 56 6.48 -4.83 8.40
C PRO A 56 6.62 -3.65 7.42
N LEU A 57 5.51 -3.20 6.82
CA LEU A 57 5.56 -2.12 5.82
C LEU A 57 5.58 -0.74 6.46
N ALA A 58 4.71 -0.50 7.43
CA ALA A 58 4.45 0.81 8.05
C ALA A 58 5.02 0.99 9.44
N PHE A 59 5.65 -0.06 10.01
CA PHE A 59 6.06 -0.08 11.41
C PHE A 59 4.91 0.37 12.32
N ALA A 60 3.69 0.02 11.93
CA ALA A 60 2.47 0.39 12.62
C ALA A 60 1.71 -0.87 12.99
N LYS A 61 1.00 -0.82 14.10
CA LYS A 61 0.18 -1.93 14.57
C LYS A 61 -1.20 -1.41 14.94
N VAL A 62 -2.23 -2.01 14.36
CA VAL A 62 -3.62 -1.82 14.77
C VAL A 62 -3.87 -2.71 15.99
N GLU A 63 -4.21 -2.10 17.12
CA GLU A 63 -4.55 -2.81 18.35
C GLU A 63 -6.02 -3.25 18.35
N SER A 64 -6.91 -2.40 17.84
CA SER A 64 -8.32 -2.68 17.68
C SER A 64 -8.88 -1.89 16.49
N GLY A 65 -10.01 -2.36 15.96
CA GLY A 65 -10.78 -1.63 14.96
C GLY A 65 -11.61 -2.57 14.10
N LYS A 66 -12.86 -2.18 13.83
CA LYS A 66 -13.74 -2.88 12.90
C LYS A 66 -14.09 -1.96 11.74
N LEU A 67 -13.81 -2.41 10.52
CA LEU A 67 -14.37 -1.82 9.32
C LEU A 67 -15.86 -2.12 9.25
N VAL A 68 -16.64 -1.07 9.03
CA VAL A 68 -18.08 -1.15 8.73
C VAL A 68 -18.27 -1.21 7.21
N ASP A 69 -17.75 -0.21 6.49
CA ASP A 69 -17.88 -0.08 5.04
C ASP A 69 -16.66 0.65 4.48
N PHE A 70 -16.11 0.12 3.40
CA PHE A 70 -15.04 0.72 2.65
C PHE A 70 -15.45 0.79 1.18
N THR A 71 -15.47 1.99 0.63
CA THR A 71 -15.56 2.23 -0.82
C THR A 71 -14.34 3.02 -1.26
N PHE A 72 -13.76 2.60 -2.37
CA PHE A 72 -12.64 3.28 -3.01
C PHE A 72 -12.89 3.34 -4.50
N SER A 73 -12.69 4.50 -5.09
CA SER A 73 -12.68 4.72 -6.53
C SER A 73 -11.49 5.59 -6.88
N THR A 74 -10.83 5.28 -8.00
CA THR A 74 -9.77 6.12 -8.52
C THR A 74 -9.77 6.12 -10.04
N GLU A 75 -9.57 7.31 -10.60
CA GLU A 75 -9.19 7.52 -11.99
C GLU A 75 -7.72 7.93 -12.02
N ALA A 76 -6.88 7.14 -12.67
CA ALA A 76 -5.43 7.30 -12.61
C ALA A 76 -4.77 7.17 -13.97
N SER A 77 -3.67 7.89 -14.19
CA SER A 77 -2.92 7.99 -15.45
C SER A 77 -1.40 7.91 -15.22
N THR A 78 -0.60 8.14 -16.25
CA THR A 78 0.86 8.32 -16.10
C THR A 78 1.23 9.63 -15.40
N LYS A 79 0.31 10.59 -15.31
CA LYS A 79 0.58 11.92 -14.73
C LYS A 79 0.10 12.04 -13.29
N GLY A 80 -0.97 11.34 -12.94
CA GLY A 80 -1.62 11.52 -11.65
C GLY A 80 -2.95 10.79 -11.55
N ALA A 81 -3.52 10.85 -10.35
CA ALA A 81 -4.76 10.17 -10.00
C ALA A 81 -5.70 11.07 -9.20
N THR A 82 -6.99 10.93 -9.44
CA THR A 82 -8.05 11.39 -8.56
C THR A 82 -8.56 10.20 -7.75
N VAL A 83 -8.86 10.44 -6.48
CA VAL A 83 -9.25 9.40 -5.52
C VAL A 83 -10.47 9.85 -4.76
N ASP A 84 -11.46 8.96 -4.69
CA ASP A 84 -12.61 9.06 -3.81
C ASP A 84 -12.61 7.85 -2.86
N MET A 85 -12.63 8.12 -1.56
CA MET A 85 -12.62 7.07 -0.53
C MET A 85 -13.60 7.39 0.60
N LEU A 86 -14.39 6.38 0.96
CA LEU A 86 -15.16 6.33 2.20
C LEU A 86 -14.66 5.14 3.01
N PHE A 87 -14.17 5.41 4.22
CA PHE A 87 -13.68 4.39 5.14
C PHE A 87 -14.41 4.53 6.47
N LEU A 88 -15.50 3.81 6.64
CA LEU A 88 -16.32 3.75 7.84
C LEU A 88 -15.79 2.67 8.78
N TYR A 89 -15.47 3.04 10.02
CA TYR A 89 -14.91 2.12 11.00
C TYR A 89 -15.31 2.49 12.42
N ARG A 90 -15.07 1.55 13.35
CA ARG A 90 -15.32 1.68 14.78
C ARG A 90 -14.15 1.21 15.63
N ASP A 91 -13.95 1.87 16.77
CA ASP A 91 -12.92 1.60 17.78
C ASP A 91 -11.50 1.38 17.22
N LEU A 92 -11.09 2.20 16.26
CA LEU A 92 -9.74 2.17 15.70
C LEU A 92 -8.73 2.67 16.74
N LYS A 93 -7.83 1.77 17.13
CA LYS A 93 -6.62 2.08 17.90
C LYS A 93 -5.43 1.55 17.14
N ALA A 94 -4.43 2.39 16.92
CA ALA A 94 -3.19 1.99 16.30
C ALA A 94 -2.00 2.67 16.96
N GLU A 95 -0.83 2.04 16.85
CA GLU A 95 0.43 2.54 17.37
C GLU A 95 1.49 2.57 16.26
N ILE A 96 2.38 3.56 16.32
CA ILE A 96 3.61 3.58 15.52
C ILE A 96 4.75 3.07 16.39
N MET A 97 5.48 2.11 15.86
CA MET A 97 6.65 1.49 16.47
C MET A 97 7.91 2.22 16.02
N LYS A 98 8.89 2.39 16.92
CA LYS A 98 10.23 2.88 16.53
C LYS A 98 11.12 1.72 16.12
N GLU A 99 11.94 1.96 15.10
CA GLU A 99 12.95 1.02 14.63
C GLU A 99 14.35 1.42 15.12
N LYS A 100 15.20 0.43 15.38
CA LYS A 100 16.66 0.59 15.45
C LYS A 100 17.33 -0.46 14.55
N ASN A 101 18.06 0.00 13.53
CA ASN A 101 18.96 -0.81 12.68
C ASN A 101 18.34 -1.99 11.89
N GLY A 102 17.24 -1.80 11.16
CA GLY A 102 16.79 -2.79 10.17
C GLY A 102 15.98 -3.95 10.75
N GLU A 103 16.28 -4.35 11.98
CA GLU A 103 15.62 -5.45 12.69
C GLU A 103 14.63 -4.93 13.75
N VAL A 104 13.49 -5.60 13.85
CA VAL A 104 12.60 -5.47 15.01
C VAL A 104 13.25 -6.29 16.11
N ILE A 105 14.20 -5.69 16.84
CA ILE A 105 14.89 -6.37 17.93
C ILE A 105 13.87 -6.58 19.04
N ASP A 106 13.47 -7.83 19.24
CA ASP A 106 12.61 -8.22 20.35
C ASP A 106 13.42 -8.10 21.65
N ASN A 107 13.02 -7.12 22.45
CA ASN A 107 12.93 -7.24 23.91
C ASN A 107 12.21 -6.00 24.44
N LYS A 108 10.87 -6.06 24.40
CA LYS A 108 9.90 -5.09 24.95
C LYS A 108 9.85 -3.73 24.26
N PHE A 109 9.00 -3.63 23.23
CA PHE A 109 8.32 -2.39 22.79
C PHE A 109 9.19 -1.12 22.83
N LEU A 110 10.14 -1.03 21.89
CA LEU A 110 10.96 0.14 21.62
C LEU A 110 10.07 1.37 21.38
N SER A 111 9.85 2.10 22.47
CA SER A 111 9.17 3.40 22.56
C SER A 111 7.93 3.51 21.68
N ARG A 112 6.84 2.86 22.10
CA ARG A 112 5.48 3.17 21.64
C ARG A 112 5.33 4.68 21.66
N LEU A 113 5.16 5.30 20.50
CA LEU A 113 4.72 6.69 20.46
C LEU A 113 3.23 6.68 20.77
N ALA A 114 2.90 6.53 22.06
CA ALA A 114 1.55 6.42 22.64
C ALA A 114 0.72 7.72 22.52
N ASN A 115 1.08 8.61 21.60
CA ASN A 115 0.42 9.90 21.34
C ASN A 115 -0.19 9.97 19.94
N LEU A 116 -0.42 8.80 19.31
CA LEU A 116 -1.14 8.71 18.05
C LEU A 116 -2.64 8.98 18.31
N VAL A 117 -3.03 10.26 18.28
CA VAL A 117 -4.45 10.62 18.29
C VAL A 117 -5.01 10.35 16.89
N LEU A 118 -5.46 9.12 16.66
CA LEU A 118 -6.38 8.78 15.59
C LEU A 118 -7.80 9.02 16.06
N LYS A 119 -8.70 9.24 15.11
CA LYS A 119 -10.13 9.15 15.42
C LYS A 119 -10.47 7.68 15.65
N HIS A 120 -11.21 7.40 16.73
CA HIS A 120 -11.65 6.04 17.04
C HIS A 120 -12.73 5.56 16.07
N ASP A 121 -13.57 6.45 15.57
CA ASP A 121 -14.71 6.11 14.74
C ASP A 121 -14.79 7.03 13.52
N ASN A 122 -15.35 6.53 12.41
CA ASN A 122 -15.80 7.36 11.29
C ASN A 122 -17.21 6.92 10.84
N PRO A 123 -18.24 7.78 10.90
CA PRO A 123 -18.24 9.12 11.50
C PRO A 123 -17.94 9.12 13.00
N ASP A 124 -17.53 10.29 13.53
CA ASP A 124 -17.41 10.52 14.98
C ASP A 124 -18.82 10.45 15.61
N HIS A 125 -18.99 9.80 16.77
CA HIS A 125 -20.25 9.78 17.54
C HIS A 125 -21.53 9.52 16.71
N PRO A 126 -21.66 8.35 16.06
CA PRO A 126 -22.81 8.02 15.23
C PRO A 126 -24.16 8.10 15.98
N GLU A 127 -24.15 7.87 17.29
CA GLU A 127 -25.31 7.97 18.18
C GLU A 127 -25.86 9.39 18.39
N GLN A 128 -25.07 10.43 18.09
CA GLN A 128 -25.48 11.83 18.25
C GLN A 128 -26.13 12.42 16.99
N GLY A 129 -26.30 11.60 15.92
CA GLY A 129 -27.10 11.91 14.73
C GLY A 129 -26.64 13.09 13.86
N THR A 130 -25.55 13.77 14.23
CA THR A 130 -25.17 15.09 13.69
C THR A 130 -23.83 15.11 12.97
N TYR A 131 -23.06 14.01 12.99
CA TYR A 131 -21.74 13.95 12.36
C TYR A 131 -21.76 13.20 11.04
N SER A 132 -21.33 13.90 9.99
CA SER A 132 -21.16 13.35 8.65
C SER A 132 -19.89 12.50 8.55
N PRO A 133 -19.90 11.40 7.76
CA PRO A 133 -18.68 10.66 7.48
C PRO A 133 -17.58 11.55 6.90
N ARG A 134 -16.33 11.27 7.26
CA ARG A 134 -15.17 11.82 6.56
C ARG A 134 -15.03 11.11 5.23
N TYR A 135 -15.20 11.87 4.15
CA TYR A 135 -14.89 11.47 2.79
C TYR A 135 -13.51 12.01 2.43
N SER A 136 -12.70 11.18 1.80
CA SER A 136 -11.40 11.58 1.27
C SER A 136 -11.50 11.78 -0.24
N HIS A 137 -11.31 13.01 -0.70
CA HIS A 137 -11.23 13.36 -2.10
C HIS A 137 -9.87 14.00 -2.38
N LEU A 138 -9.01 13.32 -3.14
CA LEU A 138 -7.61 13.73 -3.33
C LEU A 138 -7.22 13.71 -4.81
N THR A 139 -6.34 14.64 -5.19
CA THR A 139 -5.61 14.60 -6.45
C THR A 139 -4.13 14.41 -6.15
N ILE A 140 -3.50 13.45 -6.83
CA ILE A 140 -2.13 13.00 -6.57
C ILE A 140 -1.33 13.08 -7.86
N GLU A 141 -0.20 13.75 -7.83
CA GLU A 141 0.77 13.73 -8.94
C GLU A 141 1.61 12.45 -8.86
N ARG A 142 1.78 11.78 -10.00
CA ARG A 142 2.54 10.52 -10.09
C ARG A 142 4.03 10.79 -10.15
N ASP A 143 4.81 10.01 -9.41
CA ASP A 143 6.24 9.84 -9.69
C ASP A 143 6.43 8.77 -10.79
N PRO A 144 6.91 9.15 -12.00
CA PRO A 144 6.97 8.25 -13.14
C PRO A 144 8.08 7.19 -13.02
N TYR A 145 9.02 7.34 -12.08
CA TYR A 145 10.19 6.44 -11.95
C TYR A 145 9.92 5.20 -11.09
N HIS A 146 8.65 4.93 -10.77
CA HIS A 146 8.25 3.88 -9.84
C HIS A 146 7.26 2.88 -10.45
N SER A 147 7.29 1.64 -9.94
CA SER A 147 6.41 0.55 -10.39
C SER A 147 4.91 0.84 -10.20
N THR A 148 4.05 0.17 -10.97
CA THR A 148 2.58 0.31 -10.85
C THR A 148 2.08 0.01 -9.45
N PHE A 149 2.68 -0.96 -8.74
CA PHE A 149 2.32 -1.27 -7.37
C PHE A 149 2.69 -0.12 -6.41
N ASN A 150 3.85 0.51 -6.59
CA ASN A 150 4.23 1.70 -5.82
C ASN A 150 3.24 2.85 -6.07
N TYR A 151 2.78 3.00 -7.31
CA TYR A 151 1.80 4.03 -7.64
C TYR A 151 0.45 3.78 -6.95
N LEU A 152 -0.05 2.54 -6.95
CA LEU A 152 -1.25 2.18 -6.17
C LEU A 152 -1.08 2.51 -4.67
N TRP A 153 0.10 2.27 -4.12
CA TRP A 153 0.39 2.64 -2.72
C TRP A 153 0.40 4.17 -2.49
N GLN A 154 0.99 4.93 -3.42
CA GLN A 154 0.96 6.41 -3.38
C GLN A 154 -0.47 6.94 -3.46
N ILE A 155 -1.35 6.27 -4.21
CA ILE A 155 -2.78 6.60 -4.32
C ILE A 155 -3.53 6.32 -3.01
N LEU A 156 -3.34 5.13 -2.43
CA LEU A 156 -4.09 4.67 -1.25
C LEU A 156 -3.70 5.38 0.05
N ARG A 157 -2.40 5.56 0.28
CA ARG A 157 -1.87 6.04 1.56
C ARG A 157 -2.44 7.39 2.04
N PRO A 158 -2.46 8.46 1.24
CA PRO A 158 -2.93 9.76 1.72
C PRO A 158 -4.44 9.75 1.99
N ALA A 159 -5.24 9.05 1.18
CA ALA A 159 -6.68 8.91 1.39
C ALA A 159 -6.99 8.17 2.71
N LEU A 160 -6.28 7.08 2.98
CA LEU A 160 -6.39 6.39 4.28
C LEU A 160 -5.98 7.29 5.45
N THR A 161 -4.91 8.06 5.29
CA THR A 161 -4.38 8.97 6.33
C THR A 161 -5.39 10.07 6.69
N GLU A 162 -6.05 10.65 5.69
CA GLU A 162 -7.09 11.66 5.89
C GLU A 162 -8.35 11.05 6.52
N SER A 163 -8.79 9.87 6.04
CA SER A 163 -9.95 9.15 6.59
C SER A 163 -9.81 8.80 8.08
N VAL A 164 -8.60 8.41 8.51
CA VAL A 164 -8.32 8.10 9.93
C VAL A 164 -8.01 9.32 10.80
N GLY A 165 -7.97 10.51 10.21
CA GLY A 165 -7.83 11.78 10.94
C GLY A 165 -6.48 11.93 11.63
N VAL A 166 -5.38 11.56 10.96
CA VAL A 166 -4.04 11.61 11.53
C VAL A 166 -3.65 13.04 11.94
N SER A 167 -3.41 13.29 13.23
CA SER A 167 -3.04 14.62 13.74
C SER A 167 -1.67 15.11 13.23
N LYS A 168 -1.46 16.44 13.20
CA LYS A 168 -0.22 17.08 12.74
C LYS A 168 1.05 16.53 13.43
N LYS A 169 0.99 16.24 14.73
CA LYS A 169 2.12 15.64 15.48
C LYS A 169 2.57 14.30 14.90
N VAL A 170 1.64 13.50 14.40
CA VAL A 170 1.93 12.21 13.77
C VAL A 170 2.53 12.41 12.39
N GLN A 171 2.06 13.41 11.64
CA GLN A 171 2.65 13.75 10.34
C GLN A 171 4.12 14.14 10.52
N ASP A 172 4.45 14.89 11.59
CA ASP A 172 5.82 15.31 11.89
C ASP A 172 6.70 14.16 12.39
N VAL A 173 6.15 13.24 13.19
CA VAL A 173 6.82 11.97 13.55
C VAL A 173 7.09 11.13 12.29
N ALA A 174 6.10 10.96 11.41
CA ALA A 174 6.22 10.18 10.19
C ALA A 174 7.26 10.78 9.23
N LYS A 175 7.36 12.12 9.13
CA LYS A 175 8.43 12.81 8.40
C LYS A 175 9.83 12.53 8.97
N GLY A 176 9.93 12.33 10.29
CA GLY A 176 11.18 11.96 10.97
C GLY A 176 11.60 10.49 10.80
N VAL A 177 10.70 9.60 10.37
CA VAL A 177 11.01 8.18 10.12
C VAL A 177 11.50 8.00 8.67
N SER A 178 12.69 8.54 8.36
CA SER A 178 13.35 8.34 7.05
C SER A 178 13.53 6.85 6.70
N GLY A 179 13.70 5.99 7.71
CA GLY A 179 13.79 4.54 7.57
C GLY A 179 12.51 3.87 7.04
N PHE A 180 11.33 4.39 7.38
CA PHE A 180 10.04 3.86 6.88
C PHE A 180 9.88 4.13 5.38
N PHE A 181 10.11 5.37 4.95
CA PHE A 181 10.06 5.71 3.52
C PHE A 181 11.13 4.96 2.71
N THR A 182 12.33 4.80 3.29
CA THR A 182 13.43 4.06 2.64
C THR A 182 13.11 2.57 2.52
N LYS A 183 12.52 1.94 3.54
CA LYS A 183 12.12 0.53 3.49
C LYS A 183 10.95 0.26 2.57
N VAL A 184 9.93 1.12 2.56
CA VAL A 184 8.87 1.06 1.55
C VAL A 184 9.51 1.19 0.17
N LYS A 185 10.32 2.22 -0.08
CA LYS A 185 11.01 2.36 -1.37
C LYS A 185 11.82 1.11 -1.73
N ASN A 186 12.56 0.51 -0.80
CA ASN A 186 13.36 -0.70 -1.01
C ASN A 186 12.53 -2.00 -1.13
N PHE A 187 11.32 -2.05 -0.57
CA PHE A 187 10.39 -3.17 -0.75
C PHE A 187 9.84 -3.20 -2.18
N PHE A 188 9.45 -2.02 -2.70
CA PHE A 188 8.96 -1.86 -4.07
C PHE A 188 10.10 -1.81 -5.10
N HIS A 189 11.30 -1.43 -4.68
CA HIS A 189 12.55 -1.49 -5.43
C HIS A 189 13.59 -2.28 -4.64
N PRO A 190 13.53 -3.62 -4.61
CA PRO A 190 14.65 -4.38 -4.11
C PRO A 190 15.86 -3.97 -4.95
N GLU A 191 16.89 -3.39 -4.30
CA GLU A 191 18.13 -3.05 -5.01
C GLU A 191 18.54 -4.28 -5.81
N LYS A 192 18.79 -4.08 -7.11
CA LYS A 192 19.37 -5.13 -7.95
C LYS A 192 20.68 -5.52 -7.28
N LYS A 193 20.69 -6.62 -6.52
CA LYS A 193 21.93 -7.29 -6.14
C LYS A 193 22.69 -7.42 -7.44
N LYS A 194 23.81 -6.69 -7.58
CA LYS A 194 24.76 -6.93 -8.65
C LYS A 194 24.95 -8.44 -8.66
N GLN A 195 24.47 -9.10 -9.72
CA GLN A 195 24.85 -10.48 -9.96
C GLN A 195 26.37 -10.46 -9.94
N GLN A 196 26.97 -10.97 -8.86
CA GLN A 196 28.37 -11.28 -8.85
C GLN A 196 28.53 -12.27 -10.01
N LYS A 197 29.11 -11.79 -11.11
CA LYS A 197 29.59 -12.67 -12.16
C LYS A 197 30.54 -13.64 -11.46
N GLN A 198 30.08 -14.87 -11.24
CA GLN A 198 31.00 -15.95 -10.94
C GLN A 198 31.95 -16.04 -12.14
N PRO A 199 33.27 -15.95 -11.94
CA PRO A 199 34.19 -16.24 -13.02
C PRO A 199 34.05 -17.73 -13.34
N VAL A 200 33.59 -18.04 -14.54
CA VAL A 200 33.65 -19.41 -15.07
C VAL A 200 35.12 -19.72 -15.30
N SER A 201 35.73 -20.38 -14.32
CA SER A 201 37.01 -21.07 -14.44
C SER A 201 36.72 -22.52 -14.80
N GLY A 202 37.24 -22.98 -15.93
CA GLY A 202 37.12 -24.37 -16.36
C GLY A 202 37.51 -24.54 -17.82
N GLN A 203 38.80 -24.81 -18.03
CA GLN A 203 39.44 -25.21 -19.28
C GLN A 203 38.67 -26.32 -19.98
N ASN A 204 38.60 -26.25 -21.32
CA ASN A 204 38.59 -27.42 -22.19
C ASN A 204 39.41 -27.06 -23.44
N GLU A 205 40.69 -27.43 -23.42
CA GLU A 205 41.48 -27.56 -24.64
C GLU A 205 40.90 -28.70 -25.49
N PRO A 206 40.89 -28.59 -26.83
CA PRO A 206 40.39 -29.65 -27.69
C PRO A 206 41.44 -30.78 -27.75
N ALA A 207 41.05 -31.98 -27.30
CA ALA A 207 41.81 -33.20 -27.56
C ALA A 207 41.84 -33.45 -29.08
N GLY A 208 43.05 -33.52 -29.64
CA GLY A 208 43.29 -33.84 -31.04
C GLY A 208 42.81 -35.25 -31.36
N GLU A 209 41.99 -35.35 -32.39
CA GLU A 209 41.54 -36.62 -32.96
C GLU A 209 42.49 -37.02 -34.09
N LEU A 210 43.25 -38.09 -33.85
CA LEU A 210 44.08 -38.78 -34.83
C LEU A 210 43.19 -39.53 -35.81
N ILE A 211 43.30 -39.22 -37.10
CA ILE A 211 42.66 -39.95 -38.20
C ILE A 211 43.55 -41.17 -38.55
N PRO A 212 43.02 -42.41 -38.57
CA PRO A 212 43.69 -43.52 -39.24
C PRO A 212 43.16 -43.71 -40.67
N GLU A 213 44.14 -43.84 -41.59
CA GLU A 213 44.14 -44.24 -43.02
C GLU A 213 43.23 -43.51 -44.03
#